data_AF-A0A0H2S1B2-F1
#
_entry.id   AF-A0A0H2S1B2-F1
#
_cell.length_a   1.000
_cell.length_b   1.000
_cell.length_c   1.000
_cell.angle_alpha   90.00
_cell.angle_beta   90.00
_cell.angle_gamma   90.00
#
_symmetry.space_group_name_H-M   'P 1'
#
loop_
_entity.id
_entity.type
_entity.pdbx_description
1 polymer ?
#
loop_
_entity_poly.entity_id
_entity_poly.type
_entity_poly.pdbx_seq_one_letter_code
_entity_poly.pdbx_strand_id
1 'polypeptide(L)'
;KPEAKKAQILSQTREQLLLRAVDMYNLELSKPENSRKGARTVCKEVSEQHERETGQFITLNHNTMLQRAAGRKSKAQSNSEKGWLKPEEVETIIRYGEELSDRAIPLTLKTLEEIVNFVLRARLGSDFPGVGQNW
;
A
#
# COMPACT_ATOMS: atom_id res chain seq x y z
N LYS A 1 -17.63 -8.27 3.67
CA LYS A 1 -16.23 -7.74 3.62
C LYS A 1 -15.94 -6.78 2.43
N PRO A 2 -16.81 -5.82 2.05
CA PRO A 2 -16.50 -4.86 0.97
C PRO A 2 -15.67 -3.64 1.43
N GLU A 3 -15.69 -3.29 2.72
CA GLU A 3 -15.09 -2.04 3.22
C GLU A 3 -13.55 -2.08 3.29
N ALA A 4 -12.98 -3.19 3.76
CA ALA A 4 -11.51 -3.34 3.86
C ALA A 4 -10.83 -3.27 2.48
N LYS A 5 -11.41 -3.92 1.47
CA LYS A 5 -10.89 -3.89 0.08
C LYS A 5 -10.99 -2.47 -0.51
N LYS A 6 -12.09 -1.75 -0.26
CA LYS A 6 -12.25 -0.35 -0.66
C LYS A 6 -11.20 0.55 0.01
N ALA A 7 -10.94 0.37 1.31
CA ALA A 7 -9.93 1.14 2.03
C ALA A 7 -8.51 0.87 1.48
N GLN A 8 -8.20 -0.37 1.15
CA GLN A 8 -6.92 -0.75 0.54
C GLN A 8 -6.74 -0.10 -0.84
N ILE A 9 -7.75 -0.18 -1.71
CA ILE A 9 -7.74 0.46 -3.02
C ILE A 9 -7.51 1.97 -2.86
N LEU A 10 -8.27 2.63 -1.99
CA LEU A 10 -8.12 4.06 -1.73
C LEU A 10 -6.71 4.42 -1.23
N SER A 11 -6.12 3.59 -0.37
CA SER A 11 -4.75 3.78 0.10
C SER A 11 -3.72 3.66 -1.04
N GLN A 12 -3.89 2.68 -1.93
CA GLN A 12 -3.03 2.49 -3.09
C GLN A 12 -3.15 3.66 -4.07
N THR A 13 -4.39 4.08 -4.37
CA THR A 13 -4.65 5.25 -5.22
C THR A 13 -4.02 6.51 -4.63
N ARG A 14 -4.15 6.75 -3.31
CA ARG A 14 -3.48 7.88 -2.66
C ARG A 14 -1.96 7.84 -2.80
N GLU A 15 -1.34 6.68 -2.64
CA GLU A 15 0.11 6.55 -2.78
C GLU A 15 0.56 6.81 -4.22
N GLN A 16 -0.17 6.30 -5.22
CA GLN A 16 0.10 6.58 -6.64
C GLN A 16 0.01 8.08 -6.96
N LEU A 17 -1.03 8.74 -6.46
CA LEU A 17 -1.19 10.19 -6.63
C LEU A 17 -0.08 10.98 -5.93
N LEU A 18 0.38 10.52 -4.75
CA LEU A 18 1.53 11.12 -4.06
C LEU A 18 2.80 10.99 -4.88
N LEU A 19 3.09 9.83 -5.48
CA LEU A 19 4.25 9.64 -6.34
C LEU A 19 4.21 10.54 -7.58
N ARG A 20 3.05 10.63 -8.25
CA ARG A 20 2.84 11.58 -9.37
C ARG A 20 3.10 13.03 -8.94
N ALA A 21 2.65 13.40 -7.74
CA ALA A 21 2.91 14.74 -7.18
C ALA A 21 4.39 14.98 -6.87
N VAL A 22 5.12 13.96 -6.40
CA VAL A 22 6.58 14.04 -6.18
C VAL A 22 7.30 14.25 -7.51
N ASP A 23 6.95 13.50 -8.55
CA ASP A 23 7.58 13.65 -9.88
C ASP A 23 7.35 15.05 -10.45
N MET A 24 6.11 15.54 -10.37
CA MET A 24 5.79 16.92 -10.77
C MET A 24 6.56 17.95 -9.94
N TYR A 25 6.66 17.76 -8.63
CA TYR A 25 7.39 18.69 -7.77
C TYR A 25 8.89 18.70 -8.08
N ASN A 26 9.49 17.55 -8.36
CA ASN A 26 10.88 17.45 -8.77
C ASN A 26 11.15 18.15 -10.11
N LEU A 27 10.20 18.09 -11.05
CA LEU A 27 10.26 18.86 -12.30
C LEU A 27 10.08 20.37 -12.07
N GLU A 28 9.34 20.79 -11.04
CA GLU A 28 9.25 22.21 -10.66
C GLU A 28 10.54 22.71 -10.00
N LEU A 29 11.26 21.86 -9.28
CA LEU A 29 12.53 22.22 -8.65
C LEU A 29 13.66 22.49 -9.65
N SER A 30 13.58 21.98 -10.88
CA SER A 30 14.54 22.29 -11.95
C SER A 30 14.28 23.64 -12.62
N LYS A 31 13.14 24.28 -12.36
CA LYS A 31 12.79 25.60 -12.89
C LYS A 31 13.42 26.72 -12.05
N PRO A 32 13.61 27.92 -12.62
CA PRO A 32 14.03 29.08 -11.86
C PRO A 32 13.04 29.39 -10.73
N GLU A 33 13.56 29.90 -9.61
CA GLU A 33 12.79 30.10 -8.37
C GLU A 33 11.54 30.97 -8.54
N ASN A 34 11.59 31.95 -9.44
CA ASN A 34 10.46 32.85 -9.70
C ASN A 34 9.33 32.21 -10.53
N SER A 35 9.56 31.04 -11.10
CA SER A 35 8.61 30.34 -11.98
C SER A 35 8.19 28.98 -11.45
N ARG A 36 8.79 28.50 -10.34
CA ARG A 36 8.48 27.20 -9.74
C ARG A 36 7.17 27.25 -8.97
N LYS A 37 6.37 26.19 -9.09
CA LYS A 37 5.17 26.00 -8.27
C LYS A 37 5.52 25.47 -6.88
N GLY A 38 4.79 25.94 -5.87
CA GLY A 38 4.90 25.42 -4.51
C GLY A 38 4.28 24.02 -4.36
N ALA A 39 4.73 23.28 -3.34
CA ALA A 39 4.25 21.93 -3.02
C ALA A 39 2.72 21.82 -2.91
N ARG A 40 2.06 22.83 -2.31
CA ARG A 40 0.59 22.88 -2.17
C ARG A 40 -0.10 22.98 -3.52
N THR A 41 0.42 23.81 -4.42
CA THR A 41 -0.12 24.00 -5.77
C THR A 41 0.00 22.70 -6.57
N VAL A 42 1.17 22.05 -6.51
CA VAL A 42 1.39 20.75 -7.18
C VAL A 42 0.41 19.68 -6.67
N CYS A 43 0.26 19.54 -5.34
CA CYS A 43 -0.71 18.59 -4.79
C CYS A 43 -2.14 18.88 -5.23
N LYS A 44 -2.54 20.16 -5.27
CA LYS A 44 -3.87 20.57 -5.73
C LYS A 44 -4.10 20.21 -7.19
N GLU A 45 -3.14 20.52 -8.06
CA GLU A 45 -3.21 20.20 -9.50
C GLU A 45 -3.35 18.70 -9.74
N VAL A 46 -2.62 17.87 -9.00
CA VAL A 46 -2.72 16.42 -9.10
C VAL A 46 -4.10 15.92 -8.63
N SER A 47 -4.63 16.45 -7.53
CA SER A 47 -5.97 16.10 -7.05
C SER A 47 -7.06 16.52 -8.05
N GLU A 48 -6.99 17.72 -8.60
CA GLU A 48 -7.93 18.23 -9.61
C GLU A 48 -7.85 17.44 -10.92
N GLN A 49 -6.64 17.05 -11.33
CA GLN A 49 -6.45 16.24 -12.52
C GLN A 49 -7.03 14.84 -12.34
N HIS A 50 -6.83 14.23 -11.17
CA HIS A 50 -7.44 12.94 -10.85
C HIS A 50 -8.97 13.00 -10.83
N GLU A 51 -9.54 14.08 -10.28
CA GLU A 51 -10.99 14.31 -10.31
C GLU A 51 -11.51 14.46 -11.74
N ARG A 52 -10.80 15.17 -12.62
CA ARG A 52 -11.18 15.25 -14.04
C ARG A 52 -11.12 13.90 -14.76
N GLU A 53 -10.12 13.08 -14.44
CA GLU A 53 -9.91 11.77 -15.07
C GLU A 53 -10.89 10.69 -14.57
N THR A 54 -11.27 10.74 -13.29
CA THR A 54 -12.01 9.63 -12.63
C THR A 54 -13.35 10.02 -12.03
N GLY A 55 -13.64 11.32 -11.92
CA GLY A 55 -14.77 11.86 -11.18
C GLY A 55 -14.60 11.85 -9.66
N GLN A 56 -13.45 11.40 -9.14
CA GLN A 56 -13.20 11.29 -7.71
C GLN A 56 -12.13 12.27 -7.24
N PHE A 57 -12.50 13.19 -6.35
CA PHE A 57 -11.53 14.08 -5.70
C PHE A 57 -10.86 13.39 -4.51
N ILE A 58 -9.52 13.31 -4.54
CA ILE A 58 -8.73 12.79 -3.43
C ILE A 58 -7.74 13.87 -2.97
N THR A 59 -7.93 14.36 -1.76
CA THR A 59 -7.04 15.36 -1.16
C THR A 59 -5.68 14.75 -0.81
N LEU A 60 -4.61 15.40 -1.27
CA LEU A 60 -3.22 15.07 -0.94
C LEU A 60 -2.65 16.00 0.13
N ASN A 61 -1.86 15.44 1.05
CA ASN A 61 -1.15 16.24 2.06
C ASN A 61 0.25 16.63 1.54
N HIS A 62 0.46 17.93 1.34
CA HIS A 62 1.74 18.48 0.87
C HIS A 62 2.95 18.12 1.76
N ASN A 63 2.78 18.02 3.08
CA ASN A 63 3.87 17.59 3.97
C ASN A 63 4.26 16.14 3.70
N THR A 64 3.28 15.26 3.50
CA THR A 64 3.55 13.86 3.14
C THR A 64 4.26 13.77 1.79
N MET A 65 3.85 14.57 0.81
CA MET A 65 4.51 14.64 -0.50
C MET A 65 5.97 15.10 -0.35
N LEU A 66 6.26 16.15 0.42
CA LEU A 66 7.63 16.61 0.66
C LEU A 66 8.49 15.55 1.37
N GLN A 67 7.94 14.84 2.36
CA GLN A 67 8.64 13.74 3.00
C GLN A 67 8.95 12.60 2.00
N ARG A 68 8.02 12.32 1.08
CA ARG A 68 8.24 11.35 -0.01
C ARG A 68 9.33 11.80 -0.97
N ALA A 69 9.31 13.07 -1.38
CA ALA A 69 10.36 13.66 -2.22
C ALA A 69 11.74 13.62 -1.55
N ALA A 70 11.80 13.75 -0.22
CA ALA A 70 13.01 13.56 0.58
C ALA A 70 13.42 12.09 0.78
N GLY A 71 12.74 11.13 0.14
CA GLY A 71 13.07 9.71 0.19
C GLY A 71 12.48 8.93 1.38
N ARG A 72 11.55 9.51 2.16
CA ARG A 72 10.89 8.77 3.25
C ARG A 72 9.92 7.73 2.68
N LYS A 73 10.08 6.48 3.10
CA LYS A 73 9.20 5.36 2.74
C LYS A 73 7.79 5.52 3.27
N SER A 74 6.81 4.93 2.57
CA SER A 74 5.45 4.87 3.07
C SER A 74 5.29 3.90 4.24
N LYS A 75 4.22 4.08 5.02
CA LYS A 75 3.89 3.11 6.07
C LYS A 75 3.69 1.73 5.46
N ALA A 76 3.03 1.65 4.30
CA ALA A 76 2.84 0.41 3.58
C ALA A 76 4.18 -0.22 3.16
N GLN A 77 5.10 0.56 2.57
CA GLN A 77 6.45 0.10 2.20
C GLN A 77 7.28 -0.32 3.41
N SER A 78 7.29 0.50 4.47
CA SER A 78 8.03 0.17 5.69
C SER A 78 7.47 -1.07 6.37
N ASN A 79 6.15 -1.30 6.30
CA ASN A 79 5.53 -2.49 6.86
C ASN A 79 5.79 -3.72 5.98
N SER A 80 5.77 -3.59 4.65
CA SER A 80 6.11 -4.70 3.75
C SER A 80 7.56 -5.14 3.90
N GLU A 81 8.47 -4.22 4.21
CA GLU A 81 9.89 -4.55 4.49
C GLU A 81 10.10 -5.26 5.83
N LYS A 82 9.23 -5.01 6.82
CA LYS A 82 9.30 -5.62 8.15
C LYS A 82 8.42 -6.86 8.29
N GLY A 83 7.51 -7.07 7.34
CA GLY A 83 6.58 -8.21 7.33
C GLY A 83 7.31 -9.50 7.03
N TRP A 84 6.84 -10.59 7.64
CA TRP A 84 7.41 -11.92 7.36
C TRP A 84 6.94 -12.42 6.00
N LEU A 85 5.73 -12.06 5.59
CA LEU A 85 5.12 -12.46 4.32
C LEU A 85 5.56 -11.54 3.18
N LYS A 86 5.99 -12.15 2.08
CA LYS A 86 6.20 -11.46 0.81
C LYS A 86 4.87 -11.22 0.09
N PRO A 87 4.77 -10.24 -0.81
CA PRO A 87 3.54 -9.98 -1.57
C PRO A 87 2.98 -11.21 -2.28
N GLU A 88 3.84 -12.07 -2.84
CA GLU A 88 3.44 -13.29 -3.55
C GLU A 88 2.86 -14.34 -2.58
N GLU A 89 3.40 -14.41 -1.35
CA GLU A 89 2.91 -15.30 -0.30
C GLU A 89 1.54 -14.84 0.21
N VAL A 90 1.34 -13.52 0.35
CA VAL A 90 0.05 -12.93 0.71
C VAL A 90 -1.01 -13.28 -0.34
N GLU A 91 -0.69 -13.17 -1.63
CA GLU A 91 -1.63 -13.53 -2.70
C GLU A 91 -2.01 -15.01 -2.66
N THR A 92 -1.04 -15.88 -2.39
CA THR A 92 -1.26 -17.32 -2.23
C THR A 92 -2.22 -17.61 -1.07
N ILE A 93 -2.03 -16.95 0.08
CA ILE A 93 -2.91 -17.09 1.25
C ILE A 93 -4.32 -16.58 0.97
N ILE A 94 -4.45 -15.44 0.27
CA ILE A 94 -5.76 -14.88 -0.12
C ILE A 94 -6.52 -15.88 -1.00
N ARG A 95 -5.86 -16.42 -2.02
CA ARG A 95 -6.45 -17.41 -2.94
C ARG A 95 -6.92 -18.66 -2.20
N TYR A 96 -6.11 -19.16 -1.27
CA TYR A 96 -6.51 -20.28 -0.42
C TYR A 96 -7.75 -19.94 0.42
N GLY A 97 -7.82 -18.73 0.97
CA GLY A 97 -8.99 -18.25 1.69
C GLY A 97 -10.25 -18.15 0.82
N GLU A 98 -10.11 -17.77 -0.44
CA GLU A 98 -11.20 -17.78 -1.43
C GLU A 98 -11.67 -19.22 -1.72
N GLU A 99 -10.74 -20.17 -1.94
CA GLU A 99 -11.07 -21.59 -2.13
C GLU A 99 -11.79 -22.21 -0.93
N LEU A 100 -11.38 -21.88 0.29
CA LEU A 100 -12.07 -22.32 1.51
C LEU A 100 -13.48 -21.74 1.57
N SER A 101 -13.64 -20.47 1.23
CA SER A 101 -14.94 -19.80 1.17
C SER A 101 -15.87 -20.47 0.16
N ASP A 102 -15.37 -20.81 -1.03
CA ASP A 102 -16.15 -21.47 -2.08
C ASP A 102 -16.63 -22.88 -1.65
N ARG A 103 -15.86 -23.53 -0.78
CA ARG A 103 -16.21 -24.84 -0.20
C ARG A 103 -17.04 -24.74 1.08
N ALA A 104 -17.49 -23.53 1.44
CA ALA A 104 -18.18 -23.25 2.70
C ALA A 104 -17.40 -23.68 3.96
N ILE A 105 -16.07 -23.74 3.87
CA ILE A 105 -15.19 -24.00 5.00
C ILE A 105 -14.87 -22.66 5.67
N PRO A 106 -15.17 -22.49 6.96
CA PRO A 106 -14.92 -21.22 7.65
C PRO A 106 -13.42 -20.98 7.82
N LEU A 107 -12.94 -19.85 7.32
CA LEU A 107 -11.58 -19.36 7.60
C LEU A 107 -11.52 -18.86 9.06
N THR A 108 -11.08 -19.72 9.97
CA THR A 108 -10.82 -19.36 11.36
C THR A 108 -9.43 -18.75 11.51
N LEU A 109 -9.19 -18.02 12.61
CA LEU A 109 -7.86 -17.49 12.94
C LEU A 109 -6.80 -18.59 12.99
N LYS A 110 -7.15 -19.74 13.59
CA LYS A 110 -6.26 -20.91 13.68
C LYS A 110 -5.91 -21.47 12.31
N THR A 111 -6.89 -21.62 11.42
CA THR A 111 -6.66 -22.11 10.05
C THR A 111 -5.78 -21.14 9.27
N LEU A 112 -6.02 -19.83 9.41
CA LEU A 112 -5.17 -18.80 8.80
C LEU A 112 -3.73 -18.88 9.32
N GLU A 113 -3.54 -19.03 10.64
CA GLU A 113 -2.24 -19.22 11.27
C GLU A 113 -1.53 -20.47 10.72
N GLU A 114 -2.23 -21.60 10.59
CA GLU A 114 -1.70 -22.84 10.03
C GLU A 114 -1.24 -22.67 8.58
N ILE A 115 -2.05 -22.03 7.73
CA ILE A 115 -1.72 -21.75 6.33
C ILE A 115 -0.51 -20.82 6.23
N VAL A 116 -0.50 -19.73 7.00
CA VAL A 116 0.59 -18.75 7.02
C VAL A 116 1.89 -19.41 7.48
N ASN A 117 1.85 -20.18 8.56
CA ASN A 117 3.01 -20.92 9.06
C ASN A 117 3.49 -21.97 8.06
N PHE A 118 2.59 -22.65 7.35
CA PHE A 118 2.94 -23.61 6.30
C PHE A 118 3.72 -22.93 5.16
N VAL A 119 3.20 -21.82 4.64
CA VAL A 119 3.87 -21.03 3.59
C VAL A 119 5.23 -20.52 4.06
N LEU A 120 5.29 -19.94 5.26
CA LEU A 120 6.52 -19.39 5.80
C LEU A 120 7.56 -20.47 6.10
N ARG A 121 7.17 -21.64 6.62
CA ARG A 121 8.08 -22.79 6.81
C ARG A 121 8.63 -23.33 5.51
N ALA A 122 7.85 -23.33 4.44
CA ALA A 122 8.34 -23.76 3.13
C ALA A 122 9.50 -22.89 2.63
N ARG A 123 9.52 -21.60 2.96
CA ARG A 123 10.59 -20.67 2.57
C ARG A 123 11.71 -20.54 3.62
N LEU A 124 11.33 -20.37 4.89
CA LEU A 124 12.25 -20.06 5.99
C LEU A 124 12.81 -21.31 6.67
N GLY A 125 12.28 -22.50 6.35
CA GLY A 125 12.73 -23.76 6.90
C GLY A 125 12.28 -24.02 8.33
N SER A 126 12.93 -24.99 8.97
CA SER A 126 12.63 -25.44 10.34
C SER A 126 12.93 -24.41 11.43
N ASP A 127 13.75 -23.41 11.12
CA ASP A 127 14.19 -22.40 12.09
C ASP A 127 13.14 -21.30 12.31
N PHE A 128 12.09 -21.27 11.48
CA PHE A 128 10.96 -20.36 11.63
C PHE A 128 10.11 -20.75 12.86
N PRO A 129 10.04 -19.90 13.90
CA PRO A 129 9.38 -20.23 15.17
C PRO A 129 7.85 -20.25 15.10
N GLY A 130 7.25 -19.76 14.00
CA GLY A 130 5.82 -19.48 13.91
C GLY A 130 5.53 -17.98 13.96
N VAL A 131 4.37 -17.56 13.44
CA VAL A 131 3.91 -16.16 13.51
C VAL A 131 3.53 -15.72 14.93
N GLY A 132 3.37 -16.65 15.87
CA GLY A 132 3.04 -16.39 17.27
C GLY A 132 1.55 -16.38 17.57
N GLN A 133 1.17 -16.14 18.83
CA GLN A 133 -0.23 -16.14 19.27
C GLN A 133 -0.96 -14.86 18.86
N ASN A 134 -2.19 -15.00 18.36
CA ASN A 134 -3.08 -13.89 17.96
C ASN A 134 -2.47 -12.97 16.88
N TRP A 135 -1.71 -13.56 15.96
CA TRP A 135 -1.12 -12.86 14.83
C TRP A 135 -2.13 -12.53 13.74
#